data_AF-A0A6N7X0Z9-F1
#
_entry.id   AF-A0A6N7X0Z9-F1
#
_cell.length_a   1.000
_cell.length_b   1.000
_cell.length_c   1.000
_cell.angle_alpha   90.00
_cell.angle_beta   90.00
_cell.angle_gamma   90.00
#
_symmetry.space_group_name_H-M   'P 1'
#
loop_
_entity.id
_entity.type
_entity.pdbx_description
1 polymer ?
#
loop_
_entity_poly.entity_id
_entity_poly.type
_entity_poly.pdbx_seq_one_letter_code
_entity_poly.pdbx_strand_id
1 'polypeptide(L)' 'MVGQFGIGLSLAKDVITRHGGTIAVNSDVEKTSFTLTLPH' A
#
# COMPACT_ATOMS: atom_id res chain seq x y z
N MET A 1 -0.44 3.43 -20.99
CA MET A 1 -1.31 4.06 -19.98
C MET A 1 -0.91 3.51 -18.62
N VAL A 2 -0.11 4.26 -17.85
CA VAL A 2 0.22 3.87 -16.47
C VAL A 2 -0.96 4.28 -15.62
N GLY A 3 -1.76 3.31 -15.15
CA GLY A 3 -2.75 3.56 -14.12
C GLY A 3 -2.04 4.26 -12.96
N GLN A 4 -2.49 5.47 -12.63
CA GLN A 4 -1.83 6.35 -11.67
C GLN A 4 -2.05 5.83 -10.24
N PHE A 5 -1.34 4.75 -9.86
CA PHE A 5 -1.15 4.36 -8.46
C PHE A 5 -0.49 5.47 -7.63
N GLY A 6 -0.03 6.55 -8.27
CA GLY A 6 0.82 7.59 -7.70
C GLY A 6 0.18 8.49 -6.63
N ILE A 7 -1.15 8.54 -6.47
CA ILE A 7 -1.79 9.33 -5.40
C ILE A 7 -2.44 8.46 -4.33
N GLY A 8 -3.26 7.48 -4.72
CA GLY A 8 -3.98 6.65 -3.75
C GLY A 8 -3.05 5.83 -2.86
N LEU A 9 -2.06 5.16 -3.47
CA LEU A 9 -1.13 4.30 -2.73
C LEU A 9 -0.08 5.11 -1.97
N SER A 10 0.34 6.27 -2.49
CA SER A 10 1.27 7.16 -1.80
C SER A 10 0.61 7.81 -0.58
N LEU A 11 -0.63 8.30 -0.72
CA LEU A 11 -1.40 8.81 0.41
C LEU A 11 -1.64 7.72 1.46
N ALA A 12 -2.05 6.52 1.03
CA ALA A 12 -2.23 5.41 1.94
C ALA A 12 -0.93 5.12 2.71
N LYS A 13 0.20 4.98 2.00
CA LYS A 13 1.52 4.76 2.62
C LYS A 13 1.87 5.84 3.63
N ASP A 14 1.61 7.11 3.32
CA ASP A 14 1.87 8.22 4.25
C ASP A 14 1.03 8.14 5.51
N VAL A 15 -0.27 7.89 5.38
CA VAL A 15 -1.18 7.70 6.54
C VAL A 15 -0.71 6.53 7.40
N ILE A 16 -0.47 5.38 6.77
CA ILE A 16 -0.02 4.15 7.43
C ILE A 16 1.28 4.38 8.20
N THR A 17 2.27 5.00 7.56
CA THR A 17 3.58 5.26 8.17
C THR A 17 3.48 6.26 9.33
N ARG A 18 2.65 7.30 9.21
CA ARG A 18 2.40 8.26 10.30
C ARG A 18 1.75 7.61 11.52
N HIS A 19 0.94 6.59 11.31
CA HIS A 19 0.38 5.78 12.38
C HIS A 19 1.34 4.71 12.88
N GLY A 20 2.59 4.65 12.43
CA GLY A 20 3.57 3.62 12.84
C GLY A 20 3.30 2.24 12.22
N GLY A 21 2.43 2.17 11.22
CA GLY A 21 2.08 0.95 10.49
C GLY A 21 3.01 0.66 9.32
N THR A 22 2.73 -0.45 8.65
CA THR A 22 3.47 -0.92 7.48
C THR A 22 2.53 -1.34 6.35
N ILE A 23 3.00 -1.20 5.12
CA ILE A 23 2.31 -1.70 3.92
C ILE A 23 3.26 -2.62 3.14
N ALA A 24 2.78 -3.80 2.79
CA ALA A 24 3.48 -4.78 1.97
C ALA A 24 2.68 -5.09 0.71
N VAL A 25 3.37 -5.40 -0.39
CA VAL A 25 2.76 -5.86 -1.64
C VAL A 25 3.27 -7.25 -1.96
N ASN A 26 2.35 -8.14 -2.30
CA ASN A 26 2.64 -9.43 -2.88
C ASN A 26 1.94 -9.49 -4.23
N SER A 27 2.70 -9.70 -5.30
CA SER A 27 2.15 -9.78 -6.65
C SER A 27 2.72 -10.99 -7.36
N ASP A 28 1.81 -11.81 -7.87
CA ASP A 28 2.07 -12.91 -8.79
C ASP A 28 1.45 -12.60 -10.16
N VAL A 29 1.63 -13.51 -11.13
CA VAL A 29 1.15 -13.34 -12.51
C VAL A 29 -0.37 -13.17 -12.58
N GLU A 30 -1.11 -13.78 -11.67
CA GLU A 30 -2.59 -13.78 -11.67
C GLU A 30 -3.20 -12.76 -10.70
N LYS A 31 -2.43 -12.26 -9.73
CA LYS A 31 -2.99 -11.48 -8.62
C LYS A 31 -1.98 -10.55 -7.98
N THR A 32 -2.45 -9.36 -7.61
CA THR A 32 -1.74 -8.44 -6.72
C THR A 32 -2.54 -8.27 -5.42
N SER A 33 -1.88 -8.38 -4.28
CA SER A 33 -2.44 -8.20 -2.94
C SER A 33 -1.61 -7.18 -2.16
N PHE A 34 -2.29 -6.27 -1.47
CA PHE A 34 -1.67 -5.31 -0.55
C PHE A 34 -2.09 -5.66 0.88
N THR A 35 -1.13 -5.71 1.79
CA THR A 35 -1.35 -6.01 3.20
C THR A 35 -0.92 -4.81 4.04
N LEU A 36 -1.82 -4.33 4.88
CA LEU A 36 -1.61 -3.21 5.80
C LEU A 36 -1.61 -3.73 7.25
N THR A 37 -0.61 -3.33 8.03
CA THR A 37 -0.60 -3.43 9.50
C THR A 37 -0.58 -2.04 10.13
N LEU A 38 -1.47 -1.77 11.08
CA LEU A 38 -1.43 -0.58 11.93
C LEU A 38 -1.09 -1.03 13.36
N PRO A 39 -0.19 -0.32 14.08
CA PRO A 39 0.01 -0.56 15.51
C PRO A 39 -1.24 -0.11 16.28
N HIS A 40 -1.40 -0.66 17.48
CA HIS A 40 -2.55 -0.44 18.38
C HIS A 40 -2.60 1.01 18.90
#